data_AF-A0A2Z6QUN0-F1
#
_entry.id   AF-A0A2Z6QUN0-F1
#
_cell.length_a   1.000
_cell.length_b   1.000
_cell.length_c   1.000
_cell.angle_alpha   90.00
_cell.angle_beta   90.00
_cell.angle_gamma   90.00
#
_symmetry.space_group_name_H-M   'P 1'
#
loop_
_entity.id
_entity.type
_entity.pdbx_description
1 polymer ?
#
loop_
_entity_poly.entity_id
_entity_poly.type
_entity_poly.pdbx_seq_one_letter_code
_entity_poly.pdbx_strand_id
1 'polypeptide(L)'
;MPKQLREWINNKEKLLNTAPYTQRLNTGAHPKYPYLEAELIEWVKEARSQLKTVTRYMVQAKTRLLAKKESYQANYPDIKNAKFSQKWIDGFMSRHKLINRRKTTVAQHFPEDYVKQQGNFLSYILYRRNEHNYPLSLIGNMDETLMAFNLPSNNTIGQSGTKTVSILSTGHEHSNFTVVLACMADGIKLPPVIIFKLKNIPREVFPDDVIICTNSEGWMNESEMT
;
A
#
# COMPACT_ATOMS: atom_id res chain seq x y z
N MET A 1 -1.33 51.67 -24.01
CA MET A 1 -1.83 50.90 -22.85
C MET A 1 -1.04 49.61 -22.72
N PRO A 2 -0.40 49.33 -21.57
CA PRO A 2 0.32 48.08 -21.33
C PRO A 2 -0.61 46.86 -21.44
N LYS A 3 -0.09 45.74 -21.96
CA LYS A 3 -0.86 44.50 -22.18
C LYS A 3 -1.54 44.01 -20.90
N GLN A 4 -0.82 44.05 -19.79
CA GLN A 4 -1.31 43.62 -18.47
C GLN A 4 -2.50 44.46 -17.99
N LEU A 5 -2.47 45.78 -18.23
CA LEU A 5 -3.56 46.68 -17.85
C LEU A 5 -4.83 46.40 -18.66
N ARG A 6 -4.69 46.08 -19.96
CA ARG A 6 -5.83 45.63 -20.79
C ARG A 6 -6.41 44.31 -20.32
N GLU A 7 -5.58 43.33 -19.97
CA GLU A 7 -6.04 42.03 -19.47
C GLU A 7 -6.80 42.15 -18.14
N TRP A 8 -6.36 43.05 -17.25
CA TRP A 8 -7.06 43.33 -16.00
C TRP A 8 -8.40 44.02 -16.22
N ILE A 9 -8.44 45.02 -17.10
CA ILE A 9 -9.69 45.71 -17.47
C ILE A 9 -10.69 44.72 -18.08
N ASN A 10 -10.24 43.85 -18.99
CA ASN A 10 -11.10 42.86 -19.64
C ASN A 10 -11.60 41.77 -18.68
N ASN A 11 -10.87 41.47 -17.60
CA ASN A 11 -11.25 40.45 -16.61
C ASN A 11 -11.79 41.06 -15.29
N LYS A 12 -12.11 42.36 -15.27
CA LYS A 12 -12.48 43.11 -14.06
C LYS A 12 -13.64 42.47 -13.28
N GLU A 13 -14.70 42.07 -13.95
CA GLU A 13 -15.86 41.44 -13.29
C GLU A 13 -15.51 40.08 -12.68
N LYS A 14 -14.72 39.25 -13.38
CA LYS A 14 -14.23 37.98 -12.83
C LYS A 14 -13.36 38.21 -11.60
N LEU A 15 -12.46 39.19 -11.65
CA LEU A 15 -11.59 39.56 -10.54
C LEU A 15 -12.40 39.97 -9.30
N LEU A 16 -13.46 40.76 -9.47
CA LEU A 16 -14.31 41.24 -8.38
C LEU A 16 -15.20 40.14 -7.79
N ASN A 17 -15.65 39.19 -8.60
CA ASN A 17 -16.57 38.12 -8.18
C ASN A 17 -15.87 36.86 -7.64
N THR A 18 -14.54 36.82 -7.64
CA THR A 18 -13.78 35.63 -7.24
C THR A 18 -13.55 35.60 -5.73
N ALA A 19 -13.67 34.41 -5.13
CA ALA A 19 -13.46 34.23 -3.69
C ALA A 19 -12.02 34.60 -3.26
N PRO A 20 -11.83 35.22 -2.08
CA PRO A 20 -10.55 35.79 -1.64
C PRO A 20 -9.41 34.77 -1.50
N TYR A 21 -9.72 33.47 -1.37
CA TYR A 21 -8.72 32.40 -1.28
C TYR A 21 -8.30 31.81 -2.64
N THR A 22 -8.84 32.32 -3.75
CA THR A 22 -8.55 31.79 -5.09
C THR A 22 -7.23 32.34 -5.62
N GLN A 23 -6.18 31.51 -5.63
CA GLN A 23 -4.84 31.93 -6.04
C GLN A 23 -4.65 32.08 -7.56
N ARG A 24 -5.52 31.50 -8.39
CA ARG A 24 -5.43 31.53 -9.86
C ARG A 24 -6.82 31.60 -10.50
N LEU A 25 -7.04 32.59 -11.35
CA LEU A 25 -8.29 32.77 -12.11
C LEU A 25 -8.35 31.89 -13.37
N ASN A 26 -7.18 31.53 -13.91
CA ASN A 26 -7.10 30.65 -15.07
C ASN A 26 -7.20 29.20 -14.62
N THR A 27 -8.23 28.51 -15.09
CA THR A 27 -8.49 27.07 -14.89
C THR A 27 -7.51 26.17 -15.66
N GLY A 28 -6.45 26.73 -16.24
CA GLY A 28 -5.51 26.03 -17.10
C GLY A 28 -6.04 25.84 -18.53
N ALA A 29 -5.23 25.19 -19.37
CA ALA A 29 -5.62 24.88 -20.74
C ALA A 29 -6.73 23.82 -20.75
N HIS A 30 -7.76 24.07 -21.58
CA HIS A 30 -8.84 23.11 -21.78
C HIS A 30 -8.30 21.80 -22.37
N PRO A 31 -8.89 20.65 -22.00
CA PRO A 31 -8.54 19.37 -22.59
C PRO A 31 -8.78 19.42 -24.11
N LYS A 32 -7.84 18.87 -24.88
CA LYS A 32 -7.95 18.82 -26.33
C LYS A 32 -9.08 17.89 -26.81
N TYR A 33 -9.39 16.85 -26.03
CA TYR A 33 -10.40 15.83 -26.33
C TYR A 33 -11.36 15.66 -25.13
N PRO A 34 -12.22 16.64 -24.83
CA PRO A 34 -13.04 16.66 -23.61
C PRO A 34 -13.96 15.44 -23.47
N TYR A 35 -14.66 15.03 -24.53
CA TYR A 35 -15.59 13.89 -24.46
C TYR A 35 -14.85 12.57 -24.21
N LEU A 36 -13.68 12.39 -24.82
CA LEU A 36 -12.85 11.21 -24.58
C LEU A 36 -12.34 11.19 -23.13
N GLU A 37 -11.91 12.35 -22.60
CA GLU A 37 -11.46 12.44 -21.21
C GLU A 37 -12.58 12.14 -20.21
N ALA A 38 -13.82 12.51 -20.51
CA ALA A 38 -14.99 12.20 -19.68
C ALA A 38 -15.25 10.69 -19.58
N GLU A 39 -15.26 9.98 -20.71
CA GLU A 39 -15.43 8.52 -20.71
C GLU A 39 -14.23 7.83 -20.02
N LEU A 40 -13.03 8.35 -20.23
CA LEU A 40 -11.82 7.78 -19.64
C LEU A 40 -11.80 7.92 -18.11
N ILE A 41 -12.24 9.05 -17.55
CA ILE A 41 -12.28 9.22 -16.10
C ILE A 41 -13.36 8.36 -15.44
N GLU A 42 -14.51 8.15 -16.09
CA GLU A 42 -15.54 7.22 -15.60
C GLU A 42 -15.00 5.79 -15.52
N TRP A 43 -14.31 5.33 -16.57
CA TRP A 43 -13.67 4.03 -16.57
C TRP A 43 -12.63 3.89 -15.44
N VAL A 44 -11.82 4.93 -15.18
CA VAL A 44 -10.87 4.92 -14.05
C VAL A 44 -11.62 4.80 -12.72
N LYS A 45 -12.70 5.57 -12.52
CA LYS A 45 -13.49 5.53 -11.27
C LYS A 45 -14.11 4.16 -11.03
N GLU A 46 -14.70 3.56 -12.05
CA GLU A 46 -15.30 2.22 -11.98
C GLU A 46 -14.25 1.13 -11.69
N ALA A 47 -13.11 1.17 -12.38
CA ALA A 47 -12.04 0.22 -12.11
C ALA A 47 -11.54 0.34 -10.66
N ARG A 48 -11.47 1.57 -10.12
CA ARG A 48 -11.04 1.81 -8.74
C ARG A 48 -12.10 1.46 -7.70
N SER A 49 -13.40 1.58 -7.99
CA SER A 49 -14.46 1.11 -7.08
C SER A 49 -14.43 -0.41 -6.89
N GLN A 50 -14.03 -1.14 -7.93
CA GLN A 50 -13.79 -2.59 -7.90
C GLN A 50 -12.40 -2.97 -7.39
N LEU A 51 -11.65 -2.02 -6.80
CA LEU A 51 -10.28 -2.19 -6.29
C LEU A 51 -9.25 -2.63 -7.34
N LYS A 52 -9.57 -2.58 -8.63
CA LYS A 52 -8.66 -2.98 -9.72
C LYS A 52 -7.50 -2.00 -9.85
N THR A 53 -6.34 -2.54 -10.18
CA THR A 53 -5.16 -1.73 -10.46
C THR A 53 -5.38 -0.94 -11.75
N VAL A 54 -5.10 0.37 -11.70
CA VAL A 54 -5.11 1.24 -12.89
C VAL A 54 -3.75 1.90 -12.98
N THR A 55 -2.96 1.51 -13.97
CA THR A 55 -1.64 2.10 -14.23
C THR A 55 -1.72 3.14 -15.34
N ARG A 56 -0.71 4.01 -15.43
CA ARG A 56 -0.58 4.98 -16.53
C ARG A 56 -0.59 4.30 -17.90
N TYR A 57 0.02 3.12 -18.00
CA TYR A 57 0.00 2.32 -19.24
C TYR A 57 -1.42 1.86 -19.60
N MET A 58 -2.19 1.39 -18.63
CA MET A 58 -3.59 0.98 -18.86
C MET A 58 -4.45 2.18 -19.29
N VAL A 59 -4.26 3.34 -18.67
CA VAL A 59 -4.92 4.59 -19.09
C VAL A 59 -4.56 4.91 -20.55
N GLN A 60 -3.28 4.82 -20.92
CA GLN A 60 -2.83 5.04 -22.30
C GLN A 60 -3.46 4.07 -23.29
N ALA A 61 -3.47 2.78 -22.95
CA ALA A 61 -4.04 1.73 -23.78
C ALA A 61 -5.55 1.94 -23.97
N LYS A 62 -6.29 2.20 -22.88
CA LYS A 62 -7.73 2.52 -22.92
C LYS A 62 -8.00 3.76 -23.77
N THR A 63 -7.21 4.82 -23.60
CA THR A 63 -7.30 6.05 -24.41
C THR A 63 -7.14 5.76 -25.91
N ARG A 64 -6.15 4.96 -26.30
CA ARG A 64 -5.94 4.55 -27.69
C ARG A 64 -7.09 3.71 -28.25
N LEU A 65 -7.69 2.86 -27.42
CA LEU A 65 -8.87 2.10 -27.81
C LEU A 65 -10.08 3.02 -28.03
N LEU A 66 -10.31 3.98 -27.13
CA LEU A 66 -11.39 4.96 -27.28
C LEU A 66 -11.20 5.82 -28.52
N ALA A 67 -9.97 6.28 -28.80
CA ALA A 67 -9.65 7.08 -29.98
C ALA A 67 -9.95 6.39 -31.33
N LYS A 68 -10.08 5.07 -31.34
CA LYS A 68 -10.46 4.31 -32.54
C LYS A 68 -11.96 4.30 -32.82
N LYS A 69 -12.83 4.68 -31.87
CA LYS A 69 -14.28 4.72 -32.11
C LYS A 69 -14.62 5.79 -33.16
N GLU A 70 -15.54 5.46 -34.06
CA GLU A 70 -15.98 6.36 -35.14
C GLU A 70 -16.56 7.68 -34.59
N SER A 71 -17.29 7.61 -33.47
CA SER A 71 -17.84 8.78 -32.80
C SER A 71 -16.79 9.83 -32.41
N TYR A 72 -15.58 9.41 -32.01
CA TYR A 72 -14.50 10.33 -31.67
C TYR A 72 -13.71 10.78 -32.90
N GLN A 73 -13.58 9.94 -33.93
CA GLN A 73 -12.92 10.33 -35.17
C GLN A 73 -13.71 11.37 -35.97
N ALA A 74 -15.05 11.26 -35.95
CA ALA A 74 -15.93 12.25 -36.56
C ALA A 74 -15.84 13.61 -35.85
N ASN A 75 -15.75 13.61 -34.51
CA ASN A 75 -15.64 14.84 -33.71
C ASN A 75 -14.22 15.43 -33.69
N TYR A 76 -13.18 14.60 -33.85
CA TYR A 76 -11.78 14.99 -33.73
C TYR A 76 -10.95 14.34 -34.85
N PRO A 77 -10.85 14.98 -36.03
CA PRO A 77 -10.15 14.39 -37.18
C PRO A 77 -8.66 14.11 -36.93
N ASP A 78 -8.03 14.88 -36.04
CA ASP A 78 -6.62 14.75 -35.67
C ASP A 78 -6.34 13.64 -34.64
N ILE A 79 -7.39 13.07 -34.04
CA ILE A 79 -7.27 12.06 -32.98
C ILE A 79 -6.64 10.76 -33.47
N LYS A 80 -6.79 10.44 -34.76
CA LYS A 80 -6.22 9.25 -35.40
C LYS A 80 -4.69 9.24 -35.32
N ASN A 81 -4.08 10.43 -35.36
CA ASN A 81 -2.63 10.62 -35.28
C ASN A 81 -2.15 10.95 -33.85
N ALA A 82 -3.06 11.02 -32.87
CA ALA A 82 -2.71 11.34 -31.50
C ALA A 82 -1.93 10.19 -30.85
N LYS A 83 -0.69 10.46 -30.46
CA LYS A 83 0.19 9.46 -29.82
C LYS A 83 -0.18 9.15 -28.36
N PHE A 84 -1.01 10.01 -27.74
CA PHE A 84 -1.35 10.01 -26.31
C PHE A 84 -0.10 9.78 -25.44
N SER A 85 0.90 10.65 -25.61
CA SER A 85 2.19 10.53 -24.93
C SER A 85 2.06 10.59 -23.40
N GLN A 86 3.13 10.25 -22.68
CA GLN A 86 3.14 10.37 -21.21
C GLN A 86 2.79 11.79 -20.76
N LYS A 87 3.22 12.82 -21.49
CA LYS A 87 2.87 14.22 -21.23
C LYS A 87 1.36 14.49 -21.35
N TRP A 88 0.67 13.81 -22.27
CA TRP A 88 -0.79 13.91 -22.37
C TRP A 88 -1.45 13.28 -21.14
N ILE A 89 -0.94 12.13 -20.69
CA ILE A 89 -1.41 11.43 -19.48
C ILE A 89 -1.17 12.30 -18.24
N ASP A 90 -0.02 12.98 -18.13
CA ASP A 90 0.24 13.93 -17.05
C ASP A 90 -0.80 15.05 -17.01
N GLY A 91 -1.13 15.60 -18.18
CA GLY A 91 -2.18 16.60 -18.31
C GLY A 91 -3.55 16.06 -17.87
N PHE A 92 -3.92 14.86 -18.33
CA PHE A 92 -5.17 14.20 -17.95
C PHE A 92 -5.24 13.98 -16.43
N MET A 93 -4.19 13.39 -15.85
CA MET A 93 -4.12 13.15 -14.41
C MET A 93 -4.22 14.46 -13.61
N SER A 94 -3.50 15.50 -14.04
CA SER A 94 -3.54 16.82 -13.40
C SER A 94 -4.94 17.44 -13.43
N ARG A 95 -5.61 17.44 -14.60
CA ARG A 95 -6.98 17.96 -14.76
C ARG A 95 -8.00 17.23 -13.89
N HIS A 96 -7.84 15.92 -13.73
CA HIS A 96 -8.75 15.07 -12.94
C HIS A 96 -8.28 14.81 -11.50
N LYS A 97 -7.25 15.53 -11.02
CA LYS A 97 -6.68 15.41 -9.67
C LYS A 97 -6.27 13.96 -9.30
N LEU A 98 -5.77 13.22 -10.28
CA LEU A 98 -5.25 11.88 -10.12
C LEU A 98 -3.75 11.93 -9.79
N ILE A 99 -3.33 11.09 -8.86
CA ILE A 99 -1.93 10.97 -8.46
C ILE A 99 -1.53 9.50 -8.37
N ASN A 100 -0.25 9.21 -8.61
CA ASN A 100 0.30 7.89 -8.36
C ASN A 100 0.30 7.64 -6.84
N ARG A 101 -0.26 6.51 -6.42
CA ARG A 101 -0.25 6.07 -5.02
C ARG A 101 0.48 4.73 -4.93
N ARG A 102 1.33 4.59 -3.92
CA ARG A 102 1.90 3.29 -3.55
C ARG A 102 0.81 2.45 -2.89
N LYS A 103 0.77 1.16 -3.20
CA LYS A 103 -0.11 0.20 -2.54
C LYS A 103 0.17 0.23 -1.03
N THR A 104 -0.85 0.47 -0.22
CA THR A 104 -0.74 0.47 1.26
C THR A 104 -1.19 -0.86 1.86
N THR A 105 -2.19 -1.51 1.26
CA THR A 105 -2.77 -2.75 1.77
C THR A 105 -3.20 -3.62 0.60
N VAL A 106 -2.92 -4.92 0.64
CA VAL A 106 -3.57 -5.88 -0.25
C VAL A 106 -4.91 -6.22 0.39
N ALA A 107 -6.00 -5.62 -0.08
CA ALA A 107 -7.31 -6.12 0.31
C ALA A 107 -7.49 -7.51 -0.32
N GLN A 108 -7.59 -8.54 0.52
CA GLN A 108 -8.05 -9.84 0.07
C GLN A 108 -9.57 -9.74 -0.11
N HIS A 109 -10.08 -10.23 -1.24
CA HIS A 109 -11.52 -10.37 -1.41
C HIS A 109 -11.97 -11.51 -0.50
N PHE A 110 -12.65 -11.18 0.58
CA PHE A 110 -13.23 -12.19 1.45
C PHE A 110 -14.44 -12.82 0.75
N PRO A 111 -14.61 -14.16 0.86
CA PRO A 111 -15.83 -14.83 0.41
C PRO A 111 -17.09 -14.14 0.98
N GLU A 112 -18.20 -14.17 0.24
CA GLU A 112 -19.47 -13.56 0.70
C GLU A 112 -19.95 -14.13 2.05
N ASP A 113 -19.59 -15.38 2.35
CA ASP A 113 -19.93 -16.06 3.58
C ASP A 113 -18.89 -15.89 4.70
N TYR A 114 -17.80 -15.14 4.49
CA TYR A 114 -16.73 -14.96 5.48
C TYR A 114 -17.25 -14.45 6.83
N VAL A 115 -18.13 -13.45 6.82
CA VAL A 115 -18.72 -12.88 8.05
C VAL A 115 -19.54 -13.94 8.79
N LYS A 116 -20.27 -14.78 8.05
CA LYS A 116 -21.06 -15.88 8.61
C LYS A 116 -20.16 -16.97 9.20
N GLN A 117 -19.11 -17.36 8.49
CA GLN A 117 -18.15 -18.35 8.97
C GLN A 117 -17.41 -17.85 10.22
N GLN A 118 -16.96 -16.59 10.23
CA GLN A 118 -16.36 -15.94 11.38
C GLN A 118 -17.31 -15.94 12.59
N GLY A 119 -18.58 -15.55 12.39
CA GLY A 119 -19.59 -15.56 13.44
C GLY A 119 -19.84 -16.97 14.01
N ASN A 120 -19.94 -17.97 13.14
CA ASN A 120 -20.11 -19.37 13.55
C ASN A 120 -18.91 -19.88 14.36
N PHE A 121 -17.69 -19.58 13.91
CA PHE A 121 -16.47 -19.97 14.60
C PHE A 121 -16.36 -19.32 15.99
N LEU A 122 -16.58 -17.99 16.08
CA LEU A 122 -16.57 -17.29 17.36
C LEU A 122 -17.64 -17.84 18.32
N SER A 123 -18.85 -18.10 17.81
CA SER A 123 -19.93 -18.69 18.60
C SER A 123 -19.56 -20.08 19.12
N TYR A 124 -18.92 -20.90 18.29
CA TYR A 124 -18.44 -22.23 18.67
C TYR A 124 -17.36 -22.16 19.76
N ILE A 125 -16.36 -21.30 19.61
CA ILE A 125 -15.30 -21.12 20.63
C ILE A 125 -15.89 -20.65 21.96
N LEU A 126 -16.83 -19.69 21.93
CA LEU A 126 -17.52 -19.23 23.14
C LEU A 126 -18.35 -20.34 23.79
N TYR A 127 -19.07 -21.15 22.99
CA TYR A 127 -19.81 -22.30 23.47
C TYR A 127 -18.88 -23.30 24.19
N ARG A 128 -17.77 -23.68 23.55
CA ARG A 128 -16.78 -24.62 24.13
C ARG A 128 -16.16 -24.07 25.42
N ARG A 129 -15.86 -22.77 25.44
CA ARG A 129 -15.34 -22.10 26.64
C ARG A 129 -16.33 -22.18 27.80
N ASN A 130 -17.61 -21.93 27.55
CA ASN A 130 -18.64 -21.99 28.58
C ASN A 130 -18.95 -23.42 29.04
N GLU A 131 -19.00 -24.37 28.10
CA GLU A 131 -19.28 -25.79 28.37
C GLU A 131 -18.24 -26.42 29.32
N HIS A 132 -16.95 -26.17 29.07
CA HIS A 132 -15.85 -26.77 29.84
C HIS A 132 -15.31 -25.87 30.94
N ASN A 133 -15.76 -24.61 31.00
CA ASN A 133 -15.32 -23.59 31.96
C ASN A 133 -13.78 -23.55 32.13
N TYR A 134 -13.06 -23.47 31.01
CA TYR A 134 -11.60 -23.52 31.03
C TYR A 134 -11.01 -22.40 31.90
N PRO A 135 -10.08 -22.73 32.82
CA PRO A 135 -9.30 -21.72 33.53
C PRO A 135 -8.57 -20.80 32.56
N LEU A 136 -8.44 -19.51 32.91
CA LEU A 136 -7.73 -18.53 32.08
C LEU A 136 -6.25 -18.91 31.86
N SER A 137 -5.65 -19.62 32.81
CA SER A 137 -4.30 -20.18 32.73
C SER A 137 -4.14 -21.29 31.69
N LEU A 138 -5.22 -21.76 31.06
CA LEU A 138 -5.20 -22.76 29.98
C LEU A 138 -5.66 -22.19 28.63
N ILE A 139 -5.97 -20.89 28.57
CA ILE A 139 -6.34 -20.21 27.33
C ILE A 139 -5.16 -19.34 26.94
N GLY A 140 -4.37 -19.79 25.97
CA GLY A 140 -3.22 -19.06 25.43
C GLY A 140 -3.48 -18.52 24.04
N ASN A 141 -2.91 -17.35 23.73
CA ASN A 141 -2.68 -16.91 22.37
C ASN A 141 -1.19 -17.05 22.06
N MET A 142 -0.89 -17.58 20.87
CA MET A 142 0.47 -17.77 20.38
C MET A 142 0.56 -17.17 18.97
N ASP A 143 1.66 -16.48 18.69
CA ASP A 143 1.92 -15.91 17.36
C ASP A 143 3.40 -15.98 17.01
N GLU A 144 3.69 -16.06 15.72
CA GLU A 144 5.04 -16.10 15.18
C GLU A 144 5.41 -14.76 14.54
N THR A 145 6.61 -14.26 14.84
CA THR A 145 7.13 -13.04 14.25
C THR A 145 8.54 -13.24 13.71
N LEU A 146 8.79 -12.71 12.51
CA LEU A 146 10.12 -12.71 11.91
C LEU A 146 10.92 -11.54 12.47
N MET A 147 12.06 -11.84 13.10
CA MET A 147 13.02 -10.85 13.58
C MET A 147 14.28 -10.87 12.72
N ALA A 148 14.80 -9.69 12.38
CA ALA A 148 16.04 -9.57 11.62
C ALA A 148 17.27 -9.71 12.53
N PHE A 149 18.31 -10.39 12.03
CA PHE A 149 19.59 -10.49 12.74
C PHE A 149 20.30 -9.14 12.85
N ASN A 150 20.12 -8.26 11.86
CA ASN A 150 20.70 -6.93 11.85
C ASN A 150 19.62 -5.91 11.55
N LEU A 151 19.48 -4.92 12.44
CA LEU A 151 18.56 -3.79 12.31
C LEU A 151 19.39 -2.49 12.29
N PRO A 152 20.16 -2.24 11.22
CA PRO A 152 20.93 -1.01 11.14
C PRO A 152 19.96 0.18 11.14
N SER A 153 20.25 1.19 11.96
CA SER A 153 19.48 2.43 11.97
C SER A 153 19.57 3.11 10.61
N ASN A 154 18.43 3.55 10.08
CA ASN A 154 18.39 4.36 8.86
C ASN A 154 18.98 5.77 9.07
N ASN A 155 19.18 6.17 10.33
CA ASN A 155 19.72 7.47 10.70
C ASN A 155 21.10 7.29 11.32
N THR A 156 22.07 8.05 10.82
CA THR A 156 23.42 8.12 11.36
C THR A 156 23.93 9.56 11.28
N ILE A 157 24.82 9.94 12.20
CA ILE A 157 25.41 11.27 12.24
C ILE A 157 26.56 11.31 11.23
N GLY A 158 26.48 12.23 10.27
CA GLY A 158 27.50 12.45 9.25
C GLY A 158 27.93 13.91 9.19
N GLN A 159 29.11 14.17 8.62
CA GLN A 159 29.58 15.53 8.39
C GLN A 159 28.66 16.28 7.41
N SER A 160 28.43 17.57 7.66
CA SER A 160 27.61 18.42 6.78
C SER A 160 28.20 18.49 5.36
N GLY A 161 27.36 18.29 4.34
CA GLY A 161 27.77 18.27 2.94
C GLY A 161 28.17 16.88 2.39
N THR A 162 28.22 15.85 3.24
CA THR A 162 28.46 14.47 2.80
C THR A 162 27.29 13.94 1.99
N LYS A 163 27.55 13.55 0.73
CA LYS A 163 26.54 13.03 -0.21
C LYS A 163 26.14 11.58 0.06
N THR A 164 27.05 10.79 0.61
CA THR A 164 26.85 9.35 0.85
C THR A 164 27.42 8.99 2.21
N VAL A 165 26.60 8.40 3.07
CA VAL A 165 27.04 7.80 4.33
C VAL A 165 26.81 6.31 4.24
N SER A 166 27.90 5.53 4.23
CA SER A 166 27.86 4.07 4.20
C SER A 166 27.79 3.53 5.63
N ILE A 167 26.86 2.62 5.89
CA ILE A 167 26.82 1.86 7.14
C ILE A 167 27.44 0.49 6.83
N LEU A 168 28.40 0.06 7.66
CA LEU A 168 28.96 -1.28 7.56
C LEU A 168 27.86 -2.30 7.86
N SER A 169 27.66 -3.22 6.93
CA SER A 169 26.74 -4.33 7.13
C SER A 169 27.48 -5.64 7.33
N THR A 170 26.88 -6.52 8.11
CA THR A 170 27.40 -7.86 8.41
C THR A 170 27.14 -8.86 7.27
N GLY A 171 26.61 -8.42 6.12
CA GLY A 171 26.21 -9.32 5.02
C GLY A 171 24.93 -10.14 5.30
N HIS A 172 24.37 -10.03 6.50
CA HIS A 172 23.18 -10.75 6.97
C HIS A 172 21.94 -9.85 7.11
N GLU A 173 21.89 -8.74 6.36
CA GLU A 173 20.82 -7.72 6.43
C GLU A 173 19.43 -8.27 6.08
N HIS A 174 19.39 -9.36 5.32
CA HIS A 174 18.16 -10.06 4.93
C HIS A 174 17.97 -11.39 5.67
N SER A 175 18.89 -11.73 6.58
CA SER A 175 18.75 -12.91 7.41
C SER A 175 17.79 -12.60 8.56
N ASN A 176 16.77 -13.43 8.70
CA ASN A 176 15.81 -13.37 9.79
C ASN A 176 15.82 -14.69 10.57
N PHE A 177 15.35 -14.63 11.80
CA PHE A 177 14.98 -15.78 12.62
C PHE A 177 13.54 -15.62 13.08
N THR A 178 12.92 -16.73 13.44
CA THR A 178 11.52 -16.73 13.86
C THR A 178 11.46 -16.70 15.38
N VAL A 179 10.59 -15.86 15.93
CA VAL A 179 10.32 -15.79 17.36
C VAL A 179 8.86 -16.13 17.58
N VAL A 180 8.60 -17.14 18.40
CA VAL A 180 7.27 -17.54 18.83
C VAL A 180 7.03 -16.97 20.22
N LEU A 181 5.96 -16.20 20.36
CA LEU A 181 5.54 -15.61 21.62
C LEU A 181 4.18 -16.16 22.01
N ALA A 182 4.02 -16.54 23.27
CA ALA A 182 2.75 -16.98 23.80
C ALA A 182 2.40 -16.25 25.11
N CYS A 183 1.13 -15.90 25.24
CA CYS A 183 0.57 -15.26 26.42
C CYS A 183 -0.74 -15.93 26.80
N MET A 184 -0.88 -16.27 28.07
CA MET A 184 -2.09 -16.83 28.66
C MET A 184 -3.08 -15.72 28.99
N ALA A 185 -4.37 -16.07 29.07
CA ALA A 185 -5.46 -15.13 29.29
C ALA A 185 -5.48 -14.53 30.71
N ASP A 186 -4.76 -15.13 31.65
CA ASP A 186 -4.50 -14.58 32.99
C ASP A 186 -3.33 -13.56 33.00
N GLY A 187 -2.68 -13.34 31.86
CA GLY A 187 -1.58 -12.40 31.69
C GLY A 187 -0.19 -13.02 31.85
N ILE A 188 -0.08 -14.32 32.13
CA ILE A 188 1.22 -15.01 32.19
C ILE A 188 1.80 -15.09 30.78
N LYS A 189 3.04 -14.61 30.61
CA LYS A 189 3.81 -14.77 29.37
C LYS A 189 4.63 -16.04 29.47
N LEU A 190 4.55 -16.88 28.44
CA LEU A 190 5.40 -18.06 28.35
C LEU A 190 6.80 -17.66 27.84
N PRO A 191 7.85 -18.44 28.15
CA PRO A 191 9.17 -18.25 27.58
C PRO A 191 9.11 -18.14 26.06
N PRO A 192 9.74 -17.13 25.43
CA PRO A 192 9.83 -17.03 23.99
C PRO A 192 10.61 -18.22 23.41
N VAL A 193 10.19 -18.68 22.23
CA VAL A 193 10.95 -19.67 21.46
C VAL A 193 11.60 -18.95 20.29
N ILE A 194 12.92 -19.07 20.16
CA ILE A 194 13.68 -18.56 19.02
C ILE A 194 14.04 -19.74 18.11
N ILE A 195 13.59 -19.69 16.87
CA ILE A 195 13.87 -20.69 15.85
C ILE A 195 14.85 -20.11 14.83
N PHE A 196 16.08 -20.65 14.82
CA PHE A 196 17.05 -20.32 13.80
C PHE A 196 16.91 -21.22 12.59
N LYS A 197 17.08 -20.64 11.40
CA LYS A 197 17.14 -21.38 10.13
C LYS A 197 18.49 -22.08 9.95
N LEU A 198 18.77 -23.07 10.79
CA LEU A 198 20.05 -23.79 10.89
C LEU A 198 19.81 -25.28 11.12
N LYS A 199 20.84 -26.11 10.91
CA LYS A 199 20.78 -27.55 11.21
C LYS A 199 21.12 -27.88 12.68
N ASN A 200 21.94 -27.04 13.30
CA ASN A 200 22.42 -27.24 14.66
C ASN A 200 22.25 -25.92 15.43
N ILE A 201 21.94 -26.04 16.72
CA ILE A 201 21.90 -24.91 17.64
C ILE A 201 23.28 -24.24 17.68
N PRO A 202 23.36 -22.90 17.49
CA PRO A 202 24.62 -22.17 17.62
C PRO A 202 25.26 -22.39 18.99
N ARG A 203 26.59 -22.49 19.03
CA ARG A 203 27.34 -22.62 20.29
C ARG A 203 27.61 -21.24 20.89
N GLU A 204 26.53 -20.58 21.31
CA GLU A 204 26.58 -19.27 21.97
C GLU A 204 25.90 -19.35 23.34
N VAL A 205 26.12 -18.31 24.15
CA VAL A 205 25.44 -18.16 25.44
C VAL A 205 24.13 -17.43 25.20
N PHE A 206 23.02 -18.12 25.42
CA PHE A 206 21.68 -17.55 25.34
C PHE A 206 21.14 -17.25 26.76
N PRO A 207 20.22 -16.28 26.90
CA PRO A 207 19.51 -16.08 28.16
C PRO A 207 18.73 -17.32 28.60
N ASP A 208 18.70 -17.60 29.91
CA ASP A 208 18.05 -18.79 30.47
C ASP A 208 16.51 -18.78 30.30
N ASP A 209 15.92 -17.62 30.07
CA ASP A 209 14.48 -17.42 29.90
C ASP A 209 14.00 -17.61 28.46
N VAL A 210 14.86 -18.07 27.56
CA VAL A 210 14.57 -18.27 26.13
C VAL A 210 14.80 -19.71 25.73
N ILE A 211 13.88 -20.27 24.95
CA ILE A 211 14.02 -21.60 24.36
C ILE A 211 14.60 -21.45 22.95
N ILE A 212 15.72 -22.13 22.67
CA ILE A 212 16.38 -22.08 21.36
C ILE A 212 16.12 -23.37 20.59
N CYS A 213 15.56 -23.23 19.39
CA CYS A 213 15.30 -24.32 18.45
C CYS A 213 15.99 -24.03 17.12
N THR A 214 16.22 -25.08 16.34
CA THR A 214 16.73 -24.94 14.96
C THR A 214 15.95 -25.80 14.00
N ASN A 215 15.54 -25.20 12.89
CA ASN A 215 14.80 -25.85 11.83
C ASN A 215 15.43 -25.50 10.48
N SER A 216 15.56 -26.44 9.55
CA SER A 216 16.14 -26.17 8.22
C SER A 216 15.29 -25.20 7.39
N GLU A 217 13.97 -25.17 7.62
CA GLU A 217 13.03 -24.30 6.92
C GLU A 217 12.87 -22.93 7.60
N GLY A 218 13.03 -22.88 8.93
CA GLY A 218 13.00 -21.65 9.72
C GLY A 218 11.62 -21.25 10.26
N TRP A 219 10.67 -22.19 10.35
CA TRP A 219 9.34 -22.02 10.95
C TRP A 219 8.98 -23.27 11.78
N MET A 220 8.00 -23.16 12.67
CA MET A 220 7.60 -24.26 13.56
C MET A 220 6.94 -25.41 12.77
N ASN A 221 7.36 -26.65 13.05
CA ASN A 221 6.74 -27.85 12.49
C ASN A 221 6.08 -28.71 13.58
N GLU A 222 5.12 -29.57 13.21
CA GLU A 222 4.42 -30.47 14.16
C GLU A 222 5.36 -31.35 14.98
N SER A 223 6.51 -31.73 14.41
CA SER A 223 7.54 -32.52 15.12
C SER A 223 8.20 -31.79 16.28
N GLU A 224 8.16 -30.46 16.29
CA GLU A 224 8.76 -29.59 17.33
C GLU A 224 7.76 -29.23 18.44
N MET A 225 6.49 -29.64 18.30
CA MET A 225 5.38 -29.41 19.25
C MET A 225 5.14 -30.58 20.22
N THR A 226 6.01 -31.59 20.21
CA THR A 226 5.93 -32.82 21.05
C THR A 226 6.92 -32.78 22.19
#